data_AF-A0AAV2QDC1-F1
#
_entry.id   AF-A0AAV2QDC1-F1
#
_cell.length_a   1.000
_cell.length_b   1.000
_cell.length_c   1.000
_cell.angle_alpha   90.00
_cell.angle_beta   90.00
_cell.angle_gamma   90.00
#
_symmetry.space_group_name_H-M   'P 1'
#
loop_
_entity.id
_entity.type
_entity.pdbx_description
1 polymer ?
#
loop_
_entity_poly.entity_id
_entity_poly.type
_entity_poly.pdbx_seq_one_letter_code
_entity_poly.pdbx_strand_id
1 'polypeptide(L)'
;FWLGASDTGTETQSEGVWHWSNGELIPADFPWSPGKPNNSTGAEHCLIISSSGYIDEPCSRKHNFVCEPRGSVICSGNYTLIADQCLSFNDISLNQSDAENTCENMGGKLASINIPQALLDYKKQHYSSH
;
A
#
# COMPACT_ATOMS: atom_id res chain seq x y z
N PHE A 1 -5.33 1.19 4.90
CA PHE A 1 -5.14 1.98 3.69
C PHE A 1 -4.58 1.08 2.62
N TRP A 2 -5.19 1.03 1.43
CA TRP A 2 -4.62 0.35 0.27
C TRP A 2 -3.25 0.91 -0.09
N LEU A 3 -2.38 -0.01 -0.50
CA LEU A 3 -1.05 0.25 -1.05
C LEU A 3 -0.92 -0.46 -2.40
N GLY A 4 0.10 -0.07 -3.17
CA GLY A 4 0.31 -0.56 -4.52
C GLY A 4 1.02 -1.91 -4.57
N ALA A 5 0.75 -2.83 -3.65
CA ALA A 5 1.35 -4.17 -3.67
C ALA A 5 0.30 -5.28 -3.76
N SER A 6 0.66 -6.34 -4.47
CA SER A 6 -0.14 -7.53 -4.68
C SER A 6 0.74 -8.76 -4.87
N ASP A 7 0.18 -9.93 -4.64
CA ASP A 7 0.80 -11.24 -4.92
C ASP A 7 0.07 -12.02 -6.03
N THR A 8 -0.85 -11.37 -6.76
CA THR A 8 -1.47 -11.94 -7.95
C THR A 8 -0.39 -12.19 -9.00
N GLY A 9 -0.13 -13.47 -9.32
CA GLY A 9 0.77 -13.83 -10.40
C GLY A 9 0.32 -13.19 -11.72
N THR A 10 1.19 -12.37 -12.31
CA THR A 10 1.10 -12.05 -13.74
C THR A 10 1.75 -13.17 -14.55
N GLU A 11 1.65 -13.16 -15.88
CA GLU A 11 2.23 -14.24 -16.73
C GLU A 11 3.75 -14.45 -16.55
N THR A 12 4.44 -13.53 -15.87
CA THR A 12 5.86 -13.60 -15.52
C THR A 12 6.14 -13.82 -14.02
N GLN A 13 5.12 -13.98 -13.16
CA GLN A 13 5.25 -14.01 -11.69
C GLN A 13 4.52 -15.21 -11.07
N SER A 14 5.12 -15.82 -10.05
CA SER A 14 4.48 -16.88 -9.27
C SER A 14 3.57 -16.30 -8.19
N GLU A 15 2.36 -16.84 -8.07
CA GLU A 15 1.44 -16.56 -6.95
C GLU A 15 2.16 -16.80 -5.60
N GLY A 16 1.89 -15.93 -4.62
CA GLY A 16 2.51 -15.99 -3.28
C GLY A 16 3.83 -15.23 -3.13
N VAL A 17 4.32 -14.58 -4.20
CA VAL A 17 5.43 -13.63 -4.14
C VAL A 17 4.89 -12.21 -4.21
N TRP A 18 5.16 -11.40 -3.18
CA TRP A 18 4.65 -10.03 -3.11
C TRP A 18 5.53 -9.05 -3.87
N HIS A 19 4.90 -8.27 -4.73
CA HIS A 19 5.54 -7.21 -5.50
C HIS A 19 4.83 -5.88 -5.29
N TRP A 20 5.61 -4.81 -5.30
CA TRP A 20 5.11 -3.46 -5.50
C TRP A 20 4.74 -3.23 -6.97
N SER A 21 3.90 -2.25 -7.23
CA SER A 21 3.44 -1.89 -8.59
C SER A 21 4.53 -1.32 -9.47
N ASN A 22 5.68 -0.92 -8.90
CA ASN A 22 6.90 -0.59 -9.65
C ASN A 22 7.70 -1.83 -10.12
N GLY A 23 7.27 -3.04 -9.75
CA GLY A 23 7.94 -4.31 -10.05
C GLY A 23 8.95 -4.77 -9.00
N GLU A 24 9.26 -3.95 -8.00
CA GLU A 24 10.18 -4.33 -6.93
C GLU A 24 9.56 -5.41 -6.03
N LEU A 25 10.41 -6.32 -5.56
CA LEU A 25 10.03 -7.35 -4.60
C LEU A 25 9.87 -6.72 -3.21
N ILE A 26 8.84 -7.17 -2.48
CA ILE A 26 8.79 -6.95 -1.04
C ILE A 26 9.89 -7.78 -0.37
N PRO A 27 10.77 -7.17 0.47
CA PRO A 27 11.89 -7.88 1.07
C PRO A 27 11.44 -8.88 2.15
N ALA A 28 12.32 -9.83 2.49
CA ALA A 28 12.00 -10.90 3.43
C ALA A 28 11.76 -10.40 4.87
N ASP A 29 12.32 -9.26 5.25
CA ASP A 29 12.19 -8.61 6.57
C ASP A 29 11.03 -7.60 6.62
N PHE A 30 10.11 -7.66 5.65
CA PHE A 30 8.97 -6.76 5.60
C PHE A 30 8.10 -6.86 6.87
N PRO A 31 7.67 -5.72 7.45
CA PRO A 31 7.00 -5.65 8.76
C PRO A 31 5.52 -6.07 8.70
N TRP A 32 5.27 -7.30 8.26
CA TRP A 32 3.93 -7.91 8.29
C TRP A 32 3.33 -7.86 9.69
N SER A 33 2.01 -7.73 9.76
CA SER A 33 1.29 -7.96 11.01
C SER A 33 1.52 -9.41 11.48
N PRO A 34 1.48 -9.70 12.80
CA PRO A 34 1.66 -11.05 13.29
C PRO A 34 0.73 -12.06 12.59
N GLY A 35 1.31 -13.10 11.99
CA GLY A 35 0.58 -14.13 11.27
C GLY A 35 0.12 -13.75 9.86
N LYS A 36 0.63 -12.65 9.28
CA LYS A 36 0.42 -12.27 7.88
C LYS A 36 1.71 -12.40 7.06
N PRO A 37 1.62 -12.54 5.71
CA PRO A 37 0.39 -12.80 4.95
C PRO A 37 -0.09 -14.23 5.19
N ASN A 38 -1.40 -14.50 5.11
CA ASN A 38 -1.94 -15.84 5.39
C ASN A 38 -2.96 -16.35 4.37
N ASN A 39 -3.36 -15.51 3.41
CA ASN A 39 -4.36 -15.83 2.39
C ASN A 39 -5.58 -16.58 2.96
N SER A 40 -6.12 -16.11 4.08
CA SER A 40 -7.08 -16.83 4.91
C SER A 40 -8.40 -17.15 4.19
N THR A 41 -8.73 -16.38 3.16
CA THR A 41 -9.93 -16.58 2.32
C THR A 41 -9.63 -17.22 0.96
N GLY A 42 -8.36 -17.47 0.65
CA GLY A 42 -7.92 -17.89 -0.68
C GLY A 42 -8.00 -16.80 -1.76
N ALA A 43 -8.24 -15.54 -1.37
CA ALA A 43 -8.40 -14.40 -2.28
C ALA A 43 -7.77 -13.09 -1.74
N GLU A 44 -6.91 -13.16 -0.71
CA GLU A 44 -6.32 -11.98 -0.07
C GLU A 44 -5.07 -11.52 -0.82
N HIS A 45 -5.26 -10.95 -2.01
CA HIS A 45 -4.13 -10.66 -2.91
C HIS A 45 -3.69 -9.19 -2.97
N CYS A 46 -4.25 -8.33 -2.12
CA CYS A 46 -3.96 -6.90 -2.12
C CYS A 46 -3.45 -6.45 -0.75
N LEU A 47 -2.50 -5.52 -0.76
CA LEU A 47 -1.86 -5.04 0.47
C LEU A 47 -2.61 -3.85 1.06
N ILE A 48 -2.96 -3.95 2.34
CA ILE A 48 -3.24 -2.77 3.17
C ILE A 48 -2.17 -2.57 4.23
N ILE A 49 -2.03 -1.32 4.66
CA ILE A 49 -1.48 -1.01 5.99
C ILE A 49 -2.62 -0.73 6.97
N SER A 50 -2.59 -1.39 8.12
CA SER A 50 -3.47 -1.23 9.30
C SER A 50 -2.73 -0.49 10.44
N SER A 51 -3.30 -0.34 11.64
CA SER A 51 -2.56 0.20 12.80
C SER A 51 -1.56 -0.82 13.37
N SER A 52 -1.82 -2.12 13.17
CA SER A 52 -1.00 -3.23 13.66
C SER A 52 0.13 -3.65 12.72
N GLY A 53 0.17 -3.12 11.50
CA GLY A 53 1.14 -3.51 10.48
C GLY A 53 0.50 -3.72 9.11
N TYR A 54 1.23 -4.42 8.24
CA TYR A 54 0.80 -4.74 6.89
C TYR A 54 -0.01 -6.04 6.86
N ILE A 55 -1.05 -6.07 6.02
CA ILE A 55 -2.02 -7.16 5.96
C ILE A 55 -2.40 -7.39 4.49
N ASP A 56 -2.40 -8.65 4.09
CA ASP A 56 -3.04 -9.16 2.88
C ASP A 56 -4.56 -9.17 3.05
N GLU A 57 -5.28 -8.60 2.10
CA GLU A 57 -6.72 -8.35 2.16
C GLU A 57 -7.36 -8.65 0.80
N PRO A 58 -8.62 -9.15 0.75
CA PRO A 58 -9.32 -9.31 -0.52
C PRO A 58 -9.48 -7.96 -1.24
N CYS A 59 -9.00 -7.88 -2.48
CA CYS A 59 -8.95 -6.65 -3.27
C CYS A 59 -10.31 -5.95 -3.46
N SER A 60 -11.41 -6.70 -3.32
CA SER A 60 -12.79 -6.20 -3.44
C SER A 60 -13.32 -5.50 -2.18
N ARG A 61 -12.62 -5.63 -1.03
CA ARG A 61 -12.96 -4.91 0.21
C ARG A 61 -12.80 -3.41 0.02
N LYS A 62 -13.47 -2.61 0.84
CA LYS A 62 -13.38 -1.14 0.76
C LYS A 62 -12.51 -0.58 1.88
N HIS A 63 -11.46 0.14 1.53
CA HIS A 63 -10.55 0.81 2.46
C HIS A 63 -10.17 2.20 1.93
N ASN A 64 -9.78 3.09 2.84
CA ASN A 64 -9.03 4.30 2.50
C ASN A 64 -7.72 3.92 1.79
N PHE A 65 -7.03 4.84 1.14
CA PHE A 65 -5.85 4.51 0.32
C PHE A 65 -4.74 5.57 0.36
N VAL A 66 -3.52 5.17 0.01
CA VAL A 66 -2.36 6.07 -0.07
C VAL A 66 -1.84 6.13 -1.50
N CYS A 67 -1.73 7.34 -2.04
CA CYS A 67 -1.14 7.60 -3.35
C CYS A 67 0.30 8.09 -3.22
N GLU A 68 1.13 7.77 -4.22
CA GLU A 68 2.42 8.42 -4.46
C GLU A 68 2.43 9.13 -5.83
N PRO A 69 3.15 10.24 -6.00
CA PRO A 69 3.23 10.94 -7.29
C PRO A 69 4.17 10.22 -8.25
N ARG A 70 3.88 10.22 -9.55
CA ARG A 70 4.81 9.69 -10.55
C ARG A 70 5.97 10.67 -10.79
N GLY A 71 7.19 10.28 -10.42
CA GLY A 71 8.43 10.97 -10.85
C GLY A 71 8.73 12.33 -10.21
N SER A 72 8.14 12.66 -9.06
CA SER A 72 8.45 13.91 -8.32
C SER A 72 9.01 13.62 -6.93
N VAL A 73 10.17 14.20 -6.62
CA VAL A 73 10.80 14.18 -5.28
C VAL A 73 10.29 15.33 -4.41
N ILE A 74 9.64 16.34 -5.02
CA ILE A 74 9.09 17.49 -4.30
C ILE A 74 7.63 17.20 -3.96
N CYS A 75 7.35 17.07 -2.67
CA CYS A 75 5.98 16.91 -2.18
C CYS A 75 5.26 18.25 -2.34
N SER A 76 4.34 18.32 -3.30
CA SER A 76 3.56 19.52 -3.60
C SER A 76 2.08 19.27 -3.29
N GLY A 77 1.35 20.28 -2.84
CA GLY A 77 -0.07 20.12 -2.49
C GLY A 77 -0.28 19.26 -1.25
N ASN A 78 -1.07 18.19 -1.37
CA ASN A 78 -1.50 17.35 -0.24
C ASN A 78 -0.54 16.18 0.08
N TYR A 79 0.61 16.13 -0.58
CA TYR A 79 1.62 15.10 -0.33
C TYR A 79 2.46 15.44 0.91
N THR A 80 2.65 14.46 1.78
CA THR A 80 3.53 14.53 2.96
C THR A 80 4.80 13.76 2.68
N LEU A 81 5.96 14.34 3.00
CA LEU A 81 7.24 13.64 2.95
C LEU A 81 7.34 12.68 4.14
N ILE A 82 7.41 11.38 3.88
CA ILE A 82 7.63 10.33 4.88
C ILE A 82 8.91 9.59 4.49
N ALA A 83 9.92 9.73 5.34
CA ALA A 83 11.30 9.36 5.02
C ALA A 83 11.79 10.03 3.71
N ASP A 84 11.87 9.28 2.62
CA ASP A 84 12.35 9.73 1.30
C ASP A 84 11.25 9.71 0.22
N GLN A 85 9.99 9.55 0.62
CA GLN A 85 8.86 9.37 -0.29
C GLN A 85 7.72 10.36 -0.01
N CYS A 86 7.13 10.90 -1.07
CA CYS A 86 5.93 11.74 -1.00
C CYS A 86 4.66 10.89 -1.02
N LEU A 87 3.84 10.98 0.03
CA LEU A 87 2.64 10.17 0.20
C LEU A 87 1.41 11.04 0.47
N SER A 88 0.29 10.73 -0.17
CA SER A 88 -0.99 11.39 0.04
C SER A 88 -2.01 10.39 0.58
N PHE A 89 -2.56 10.64 1.76
CA PHE A 89 -3.58 9.81 2.39
C PHE A 89 -4.97 10.29 1.97
N ASN A 90 -5.80 9.37 1.48
CA ASN A 90 -7.14 9.68 1.00
C ASN A 90 -8.17 8.89 1.83
N ASP A 91 -9.00 9.61 2.58
CA ASP A 91 -10.01 9.05 3.48
C ASP A 91 -11.34 8.76 2.79
N ILE A 92 -11.26 8.06 1.65
CA ILE A 92 -12.42 7.58 0.89
C ILE A 92 -12.33 6.06 0.78
N SER A 93 -13.39 5.37 1.18
CA SER A 93 -13.41 3.91 1.22
C SER A 93 -13.79 3.30 -0.14
N LEU A 94 -12.79 2.78 -0.86
CA LEU A 94 -12.90 2.21 -2.20
C LEU A 94 -12.28 0.81 -2.25
N ASN A 95 -12.64 0.01 -3.27
CA ASN A 95 -11.87 -1.19 -3.58
C ASN A 95 -10.50 -0.82 -4.16
N GLN A 96 -9.58 -1.79 -4.24
CA GLN A 96 -8.20 -1.50 -4.62
C GLN A 96 -8.10 -0.90 -6.03
N SER A 97 -8.88 -1.41 -6.99
CA SER A 97 -8.87 -0.94 -8.38
C SER A 97 -9.40 0.50 -8.51
N ASP A 98 -10.51 0.81 -7.84
CA ASP A 98 -11.07 2.17 -7.82
C ASP A 98 -10.16 3.16 -7.08
N ALA A 99 -9.44 2.70 -6.05
CA ALA A 99 -8.43 3.49 -5.36
C ALA A 99 -7.22 3.79 -6.28
N GLU A 100 -6.75 2.79 -7.04
CA GLU A 100 -5.71 2.98 -8.05
C GLU A 100 -6.14 4.01 -9.09
N ASN A 101 -7.32 3.84 -9.69
CA ASN A 101 -7.88 4.81 -10.65
C ASN A 101 -7.93 6.24 -10.07
N THR A 102 -8.22 6.36 -8.77
CA THR A 102 -8.22 7.67 -8.09
C THR A 102 -6.81 8.25 -8.00
N CYS A 103 -5.81 7.46 -7.60
CA CYS A 103 -4.42 7.91 -7.58
C CYS A 103 -3.92 8.28 -8.98
N GLU A 104 -4.31 7.54 -10.02
CA GLU A 104 -3.96 7.84 -11.40
C GLU A 104 -4.55 9.17 -11.87
N ASN A 105 -5.81 9.44 -11.55
CA ASN A 105 -6.45 10.72 -11.82
C ASN A 105 -5.79 11.90 -11.07
N MET A 106 -5.08 11.63 -9.97
CA MET A 106 -4.25 12.60 -9.24
C MET A 106 -2.83 12.75 -9.81
N GLY A 107 -2.51 12.10 -10.93
CA GLY A 107 -1.17 12.08 -11.52
C GLY A 107 -0.18 11.17 -10.79
N GLY A 108 -0.68 10.27 -9.95
CA GLY A 108 0.08 9.34 -9.12
C GLY A 108 -0.27 7.88 -9.41
N LYS A 109 -0.04 7.02 -8.44
CA LYS A 109 -0.45 5.61 -8.39
C LYS A 109 -0.62 5.18 -6.93
N LEU A 110 -1.18 4.00 -6.63
CA LEU A 110 -1.10 3.50 -5.25
C LEU A 110 0.35 3.31 -4.84
N ALA A 111 0.62 3.70 -3.60
CA ALA A 111 1.99 3.85 -3.13
C ALA A 111 2.74 2.51 -3.02
N SER A 112 3.90 2.44 -3.67
CA SER A 112 4.94 1.43 -3.51
C SER A 112 5.92 1.89 -2.44
N ILE A 113 5.92 1.30 -1.25
CA ILE A 113 6.56 1.95 -0.09
C ILE A 113 8.06 1.67 -0.02
N ASN A 114 8.87 2.73 -0.07
CA ASN A 114 10.33 2.64 -0.02
C ASN A 114 10.85 2.16 1.34
N ILE A 115 10.32 2.75 2.42
CA ILE A 115 10.72 2.44 3.80
C ILE A 115 9.46 2.03 4.60
N PRO A 116 9.05 0.74 4.55
CA PRO A 116 7.83 0.27 5.18
C PRO A 116 7.74 0.57 6.68
N GLN A 117 8.86 0.45 7.39
CA GLN A 117 8.88 0.77 8.82
C GLN A 117 8.56 2.25 9.09
N ALA A 118 9.06 3.18 8.25
CA ALA A 118 8.80 4.61 8.41
C ALA A 118 7.32 4.94 8.20
N LEU A 119 6.66 4.31 7.21
CA LEU A 119 5.22 4.47 7.01
C LEU A 119 4.42 3.89 8.20
N LEU A 120 4.82 2.73 8.72
CA LEU A 120 4.18 2.14 9.89
C LEU A 120 4.27 3.04 11.12
N ASP A 121 5.45 3.61 11.37
CA ASP A 121 5.67 4.52 12.50
C ASP A 121 4.87 5.82 12.34
N TYR A 122 4.89 6.42 11.14
CA TYR A 122 4.07 7.58 10.82
C TYR A 122 2.58 7.30 11.06
N LYS A 123 2.09 6.16 10.59
CA LYS A 123 0.69 5.78 10.76
C LYS A 123 0.33 5.58 12.24
N LYS A 124 1.20 4.94 13.03
CA LYS A 124 0.98 4.77 14.47
C LYS A 124 0.92 6.11 15.20
N GLN A 125 1.68 7.11 14.76
CA GLN A 125 1.68 8.43 15.38
C GLN A 125 0.46 9.28 15.00
N HIS A 126 -0.01 9.18 13.76
CA HIS A 126 -0.99 10.12 13.19
C HIS A 126 -2.39 9.53 12.94
N TYR A 127 -2.52 8.20 12.89
CA TYR A 127 -3.78 7.50 12.58
C TYR A 127 -4.11 6.40 13.60
N SER A 128 -3.51 6.44 14.79
CA SER A 128 -3.94 5.63 15.94
C SER A 128 -5.27 6.17 16.49
N SER A 129 -6.38 5.68 15.95
CA SER A 129 -7.66 5.75 16.66
C SER A 129 -7.55 4.89 17.93
N HIS A 130 -7.96 5.47 19.06
CA HIS A 130 -8.19 4.77 20.33
C HIS A 130 -9.13 3.58 20.16
#